data_AF-A0A357Z836-F1
#
_entry.id   AF-A0A357Z836-F1
#
_cell.length_a   1.000
_cell.length_b   1.000
_cell.length_c   1.000
_cell.angle_alpha   90.00
_cell.angle_beta   90.00
_cell.angle_gamma   90.00
#
_symmetry.space_group_name_H-M   'P 1'
#
loop_
_entity.id
_entity.type
_entity.pdbx_description
1 polymer ?
#
loop_
_entity_poly.entity_id
_entity_poly.type
_entity_poly.pdbx_seq_one_letter_code
_entity_poly.pdbx_strand_id
1 'polypeptide(L)'
;MRIKIIYKKLGREQAHGIAESDGNIYLDPRLRGKKHCEILIHEVLHLLNPNDSELAIIKKSITLTKVLWKEGYRRVDDTNDEPLQDGSI
;
A
#
# COMPACT_ATOMS: atom_id res chain seq x y z
N MET A 1 3.61 -10.41 10.81
CA MET A 1 2.85 -10.75 9.59
C MET A 1 3.66 -10.30 8.39
N ARG A 2 3.85 -11.14 7.37
CA ARG A 2 4.62 -10.78 6.17
C ARG A 2 3.64 -10.36 5.06
N ILE A 3 3.69 -9.10 4.65
CA ILE A 3 2.87 -8.61 3.54
C ILE A 3 3.61 -8.85 2.22
N LYS A 4 2.93 -9.39 1.21
CA LYS A 4 3.49 -9.64 -0.11
C LYS A 4 2.68 -8.93 -1.19
N ILE A 5 3.34 -8.07 -1.97
CA ILE A 5 2.71 -7.35 -3.09
C ILE A 5 2.84 -8.18 -4.38
N ILE A 6 1.72 -8.47 -5.03
CA ILE A 6 1.62 -9.21 -6.29
C ILE A 6 0.95 -8.33 -7.35
N TYR A 7 1.59 -8.13 -8.49
CA TYR A 7 1.01 -7.35 -9.58
C TYR A 7 0.21 -8.24 -10.53
N LYS A 8 -1.10 -7.98 -10.66
CA LYS A 8 -2.02 -8.74 -11.51
C LYS A 8 -3.11 -7.81 -12.05
N LYS A 9 -3.58 -8.01 -13.29
CA LYS A 9 -4.72 -7.25 -13.83
C LYS A 9 -5.98 -7.58 -13.01
N LEU A 10 -6.64 -6.55 -12.47
CA LEU A 10 -7.83 -6.69 -11.60
C LEU A 10 -9.12 -6.20 -12.28
N GLY A 11 -9.13 -6.18 -13.62
CA GLY A 11 -10.26 -5.66 -14.39
C GLY A 11 -11.54 -6.48 -14.27
N ARG A 12 -11.46 -7.78 -13.93
CA ARG A 12 -12.65 -8.63 -13.74
C ARG A 12 -13.28 -8.39 -12.37
N GLU A 13 -12.44 -8.06 -11.39
CA GLU A 13 -12.75 -7.78 -10.01
C GLU A 13 -13.22 -6.33 -9.82
N GLN A 14 -13.13 -5.50 -10.86
CA GLN A 14 -13.45 -4.07 -10.84
C GLN A 14 -12.74 -3.28 -9.73
N ALA A 15 -11.54 -3.73 -9.37
CA ALA A 15 -10.75 -3.19 -8.27
C ALA A 15 -9.40 -2.64 -8.76
N HIS A 16 -8.82 -1.75 -7.96
CA HIS A 16 -7.45 -1.24 -8.16
C HIS A 16 -6.43 -1.98 -7.29
N GLY A 17 -6.86 -2.45 -6.12
CA GLY A 17 -6.11 -3.29 -5.21
C GLY A 17 -7.05 -4.25 -4.47
N ILE A 18 -6.50 -5.34 -3.95
CA ILE A 18 -7.21 -6.31 -3.09
C ILE A 18 -6.24 -6.83 -2.04
N ALA A 19 -6.56 -6.66 -0.77
CA ALA A 19 -5.88 -7.32 0.34
C ALA A 19 -6.59 -8.64 0.74
N GLU A 20 -5.83 -9.73 0.83
CA GLU A 20 -6.28 -11.03 1.32
C GLU A 20 -5.79 -11.27 2.76
N SER A 21 -6.58 -11.99 3.56
CA SER A 21 -6.29 -12.24 4.99
C SER A 21 -5.01 -13.05 5.24
N ASP A 22 -4.45 -13.69 4.22
CA ASP A 22 -3.18 -14.42 4.27
C ASP A 22 -1.94 -13.51 4.12
N GLY A 23 -2.14 -12.21 3.94
CA GLY A 23 -1.07 -11.21 3.81
C GLY A 23 -0.70 -10.88 2.36
N ASN A 24 -1.37 -11.46 1.37
CA ASN A 24 -1.18 -11.08 -0.03
C ASN A 24 -1.96 -9.81 -0.37
N ILE A 25 -1.32 -8.91 -1.09
CA ILE A 25 -1.95 -7.73 -1.69
C ILE A 25 -1.77 -7.81 -3.20
N TYR A 26 -2.88 -7.80 -3.94
CA TYR A 26 -2.86 -7.67 -5.39
C TYR A 26 -3.00 -6.21 -5.79
N LEU A 27 -2.15 -5.73 -6.69
CA LEU A 27 -2.26 -4.38 -7.26
C LEU A 27 -2.36 -4.43 -8.78
N ASP A 28 -3.23 -3.58 -9.33
CA ASP A 28 -3.32 -3.46 -10.78
C ASP A 28 -2.03 -2.86 -11.36
N PRO A 29 -1.35 -3.56 -12.30
CA PRO A 29 -0.07 -3.13 -12.85
C PRO A 29 -0.17 -1.89 -13.74
N ARG A 30 -1.37 -1.33 -13.96
CA ARG A 30 -1.58 -0.07 -14.70
C ARG A 30 -1.55 1.17 -13.80
N LEU A 31 -1.62 1.00 -12.48
CA LEU A 31 -1.53 2.11 -11.53
C LEU A 31 -0.14 2.76 -11.60
N ARG A 32 -0.11 4.10 -11.60
CA ARG A 32 1.13 4.88 -11.67
C ARG A 32 1.12 6.03 -10.67
N GLY A 33 2.32 6.50 -10.33
CA GLY A 33 2.54 7.72 -9.56
C GLY A 33 1.75 7.76 -8.24
N LYS A 34 1.13 8.90 -7.96
CA LYS A 34 0.43 9.15 -6.71
C LYS A 34 -0.71 8.16 -6.44
N LYS A 35 -1.41 7.73 -7.49
CA LYS A 35 -2.52 6.78 -7.34
C LYS A 35 -2.02 5.38 -6.98
N HIS A 36 -0.89 4.95 -7.54
CA HIS A 36 -0.24 3.70 -7.11
C HIS A 36 0.14 3.75 -5.63
N CYS A 37 0.74 4.86 -5.17
CA CYS A 37 1.08 5.07 -3.76
C CYS A 37 -0.16 5.01 -2.84
N GLU A 38 -1.25 5.67 -3.23
CA GLU A 38 -2.51 5.65 -2.47
C GLU A 38 -3.10 4.26 -2.31
N ILE A 39 -3.22 3.52 -3.41
CA ILE A 39 -3.82 2.17 -3.38
C ILE A 39 -2.90 1.22 -2.60
N LEU A 40 -1.59 1.30 -2.77
CA LEU A 40 -0.66 0.49 -1.97
C LEU A 40 -0.84 0.72 -0.46
N ILE A 41 -0.92 1.98 -0.03
CA ILE A 41 -1.13 2.31 1.39
C ILE A 41 -2.50 1.84 1.86
N HIS A 42 -3.54 2.01 1.03
CA HIS A 42 -4.91 1.60 1.34
C HIS A 42 -4.99 0.08 1.62
N GLU A 43 -4.45 -0.75 0.72
CA GLU A 43 -4.46 -2.21 0.92
C GLU A 43 -3.60 -2.66 2.11
N VAL A 44 -2.46 -2.00 2.36
CA VAL A 44 -1.63 -2.29 3.54
C VAL A 44 -2.40 -1.98 4.82
N LEU A 45 -3.14 -0.87 4.86
CA LEU A 45 -3.95 -0.52 6.03
C LEU A 45 -5.09 -1.50 6.28
N HIS A 46 -5.69 -2.11 5.25
CA HIS A 46 -6.67 -3.19 5.45
C HIS A 46 -6.09 -4.36 6.25
N LEU A 47 -4.82 -4.71 6.01
CA LEU A 47 -4.15 -5.79 6.76
C LEU A 47 -3.70 -5.37 8.15
N LEU A 48 -3.18 -4.14 8.31
CA LEU A 48 -2.67 -3.65 9.59
C LEU A 48 -3.79 -3.23 10.56
N ASN A 49 -4.95 -2.84 10.03
CA ASN A 49 -6.08 -2.32 10.80
C ASN A 49 -7.39 -3.05 10.43
N PRO A 50 -7.50 -4.38 10.65
CA PRO A 50 -8.62 -5.19 10.17
C PRO A 50 -9.98 -4.82 10.78
N ASN A 51 -9.99 -4.10 11.90
CA ASN A 51 -11.20 -3.65 12.60
C ASN A 51 -11.65 -2.24 12.19
N ASP A 52 -10.87 -1.53 11.38
CA ASP A 52 -11.24 -0.20 10.90
C ASP A 52 -12.32 -0.30 9.83
N SER A 53 -13.21 0.68 9.81
CA SER A 53 -14.18 0.81 8.70
C SER A 53 -13.50 1.24 7.41
N GLU A 54 -14.11 0.90 6.28
CA GLU A 54 -13.69 1.33 4.94
C GLU A 54 -13.42 2.86 4.88
N LEU A 55 -14.32 3.66 5.44
CA LEU A 55 -14.17 5.11 5.48
C LEU A 55 -12.94 5.57 6.29
N ALA A 56 -12.61 4.88 7.38
CA ALA A 56 -11.42 5.18 8.16
C ALA A 56 -10.14 4.84 7.37
N ILE A 57 -10.12 3.69 6.68
CA ILE A 57 -9.02 3.28 5.81
C ILE A 57 -8.80 4.29 4.69
N ILE A 58 -9.85 4.72 3.98
CA ILE A 58 -9.79 5.75 2.93
C ILE A 58 -9.21 7.06 3.47
N LYS A 59 -9.67 7.54 4.63
CA LYS A 59 -9.18 8.80 5.22
C LYS A 59 -7.69 8.71 5.56
N LYS A 60 -7.27 7.60 6.17
CA LYS A 60 -5.87 7.35 6.54
C LYS A 60 -4.98 7.24 5.31
N SER A 61 -5.39 6.45 4.30
CA SER A 61 -4.61 6.25 3.08
C SER A 61 -4.40 7.55 2.30
N ILE A 62 -5.45 8.37 2.15
CA ILE A 62 -5.36 9.68 1.50
C ILE A 62 -4.43 10.62 2.28
N THR A 63 -4.54 10.64 3.62
CA THR A 63 -3.72 11.50 4.47
C THR A 63 -2.24 11.14 4.36
N LEU A 64 -1.89 9.86 4.52
CA LEU A 64 -0.51 9.37 4.38
C LEU A 64 0.04 9.63 2.98
N THR A 65 -0.76 9.34 1.95
CA THR A 65 -0.37 9.62 0.56
C THR A 65 -0.04 11.09 0.35
N LYS A 66 -0.86 12.01 0.87
CA LYS A 66 -0.61 13.45 0.71
C LYS A 66 0.69 13.87 1.39
N VAL A 67 0.95 13.39 2.60
CA VAL A 67 2.18 13.70 3.35
C VAL A 67 3.40 13.14 2.61
N LEU A 68 3.45 11.82 2.37
CA LEU A 68 4.58 11.17 1.69
C LEU A 68 4.83 11.76 0.30
N TRP A 69 3.76 12.05 -0.44
CA TRP A 69 3.90 12.61 -1.77
C TRP A 69 4.47 14.03 -1.76
N LYS A 70 4.07 14.85 -0.78
CA LYS A 70 4.58 16.22 -0.56
C LYS A 70 6.05 16.22 -0.18
N GLU A 71 6.46 15.30 0.69
CA GLU A 71 7.86 15.13 1.12
C GLU A 71 8.76 14.46 0.06
N GLY A 72 8.21 14.14 -1.13
CA GLY A 72 9.02 13.64 -2.24
C GLY A 72 9.27 12.13 -2.25
N TYR A 73 8.68 11.35 -1.35
CA TYR A 73 8.84 9.88 -1.36
C TYR A 73 8.27 9.25 -2.63
N ARG A 74 9.09 8.50 -3.37
CA ARG A 74 8.71 7.79 -4.60
C ARG A 74 9.39 6.41 -4.61
N ARG A 75 8.78 5.46 -5.32
CA ARG A 75 9.38 4.15 -5.59
C ARG A 75 10.48 4.29 -6.65
N VAL A 76 11.66 4.73 -6.25
CA VAL A 76 12.84 4.89 -7.13
C VAL A 76 14.14 4.54 -6.41
N ASP A 77 14.21 4.79 -5.11
CA ASP A 77 15.33 4.44 -4.25
C ASP A 77 15.05 3.08 -3.58
N ASP A 78 16.00 2.15 -3.70
CA ASP A 78 15.99 0.80 -3.11
C ASP A 78 17.11 0.58 -2.09
N THR A 79 17.77 1.66 -1.66
CA THR A 79 18.74 1.64 -0.57
C THR A 79 18.09 1.09 0.70
N ASN A 80 18.74 0.11 1.33
CA ASN A 80 18.21 -0.66 2.45
C ASN A 80 19.35 -1.12 3.39
N ASP A 81 20.30 -0.23 3.63
CA ASP A 81 21.48 -0.46 4.46
C ASP A 81 21.29 -0.02 5.92
N GLU A 82 20.30 0.85 6.18
CA GLU A 82 19.92 1.25 7.53
C GLU A 82 18.78 0.39 8.11
N PRO A 83 18.87 -0.01 9.40
CA PRO A 83 17.82 -0.78 10.04
C PRO A 83 16.55 0.05 10.26
N LEU A 84 15.41 -0.63 10.19
CA LEU A 84 14.12 -0.12 10.63
C LEU A 84 14.08 0.05 12.15
N GLN A 85 13.02 0.70 12.66
CA GLN A 85 12.88 0.98 14.09
C GLN A 85 12.81 -0.26 14.98
N ASP A 86 12.48 -1.42 14.43
CA ASP A 86 12.50 -2.72 15.13
C ASP A 86 13.86 -3.44 15.02
N GLY A 87 14.83 -2.83 14.36
CA GLY A 87 16.18 -3.36 14.14
C GLY A 87 16.30 -4.30 12.93
N SER A 88 15.23 -4.54 12.18
CA SER A 88 15.27 -5.34 10.95
C SER A 88 15.87 -4.54 9.77
N ILE A 89 16.44 -5.26 8.79
CA ILE A 89 16.94 -4.70 7.52
C ILE A 89 15.97 -5.11 6.41
#